data_AF-A0A6H1KXK0-F1
#
_entry.id   AF-A0A6H1KXK0-F1
#
_cell.length_a   1.000
_cell.length_b   1.000
_cell.length_c   1.000
_cell.angle_alpha   90.00
_cell.angle_beta   90.00
_cell.angle_gamma   90.00
#
_symmetry.space_group_name_H-M   'P 1'
#
loop_
_entity.id
_entity.type
_entity.pdbx_description
1 polymer ?
#
loop_
_entity_poly.entity_id
_entity_poly.type
_entity_poly.pdbx_seq_one_letter_code
_entity_poly.pdbx_strand_id
1 'polypeptide(L)' 'MGTWEQFQLIHNGDGSVSLKSMVNGDYVTAENAGADPLIANRTAIGPWEEFDLING' A
#
# COMPACT_ATOMS: atom_id res chain seq x y z
N MET A 1 -4.36 -17.99 -9.84
CA MET A 1 -4.51 -17.04 -8.73
C MET A 1 -5.45 -15.95 -9.20
N GLY A 2 -6.47 -15.62 -8.43
CA GLY A 2 -7.31 -14.47 -8.75
C GLY A 2 -6.50 -13.19 -8.63
N THR A 3 -6.98 -12.09 -9.21
CA THR A 3 -6.38 -10.77 -8.95
C THR A 3 -6.60 -10.32 -7.50
N TRP A 4 -7.46 -11.00 -6.75
CA TRP A 4 -7.88 -10.62 -5.41
C TRP A 4 -6.90 -10.90 -4.28
N GLU A 5 -5.82 -11.66 -4.53
CA GLU A 5 -4.70 -11.78 -3.58
C GLU A 5 -3.38 -11.19 -4.12
N GLN A 6 -3.44 -10.35 -5.15
CA GLN A 6 -2.25 -9.79 -5.78
C GLN A 6 -2.09 -8.30 -5.47
N PHE A 7 -0.88 -7.93 -5.07
CA PHE A 7 -0.45 -6.55 -4.90
C PHE A 7 0.80 -6.32 -5.73
N GLN A 8 0.87 -5.17 -6.40
CA GLN A 8 2.11 -4.66 -6.96
C GLN A 8 2.89 -3.94 -5.86
N LEU A 9 4.13 -4.37 -5.64
CA LEU A 9 5.08 -3.65 -4.79
C LEU A 9 5.70 -2.50 -5.59
N ILE A 10 5.64 -1.29 -5.06
CA ILE A 10 6.21 -0.08 -5.66
C ILE A 10 7.29 0.44 -4.72
N HIS A 11 8.47 0.72 -5.26
CA HIS A 11 9.58 1.33 -4.53
C HIS A 11 9.55 2.84 -4.75
N ASN A 12 9.48 3.60 -3.66
CA ASN A 12 9.42 5.06 -3.70
C ASN A 12 10.82 5.67 -3.70
N GLY A 13 10.90 6.96 -4.06
CA GLY A 13 12.19 7.66 -4.18
C GLY A 13 12.92 7.88 -2.85
N ASP A 14 12.21 7.78 -1.73
CA ASP A 14 12.71 7.98 -0.37
C ASP A 14 13.11 6.68 0.34
N GLY A 15 12.95 5.53 -0.32
CA GLY A 15 13.28 4.21 0.22
C GLY A 15 12.10 3.46 0.85
N SER A 16 10.94 4.10 1.01
CA SER A 16 9.71 3.43 1.41
C SER A 16 9.15 2.57 0.26
N VAL A 17 8.15 1.75 0.59
CA VAL A 17 7.37 1.00 -0.39
C VAL A 17 5.88 1.33 -0.29
N SER A 18 5.18 1.16 -1.41
CA SER A 18 3.72 1.22 -1.47
C SER A 18 3.16 -0.07 -2.07
N LEU A 19 1.97 -0.47 -1.62
CA LEU A 19 1.27 -1.66 -2.12
C LEU A 19 0.06 -1.22 -2.93
N LYS A 20 0.04 -1.55 -4.23
CA LYS A 20 -1.10 -1.28 -5.11
C LYS A 20 -1.92 -2.55 -5.33
N SER A 21 -3.19 -2.52 -4.97
CA SER A 21 -4.11 -3.63 -5.12
C SER A 21 -4.42 -3.90 -6.59
N MET A 22 -4.30 -5.16 -7.03
CA MET A 22 -4.68 -5.57 -8.38
C MET A 22 -6.19 -5.76 -8.56
N VAL A 23 -6.98 -5.61 -7.48
CA VAL A 23 -8.46 -5.68 -7.53
C VAL A 23 -9.08 -4.39 -8.03
N ASN A 24 -8.66 -3.26 -7.45
CA ASN A 24 -9.26 -1.94 -7.69
C ASN A 24 -8.25 -0.92 -8.22
N GLY A 25 -6.96 -1.22 -8.21
CA GLY A 25 -5.92 -0.30 -8.63
C GLY A 25 -5.58 0.79 -7.62
N ASP A 26 -6.07 0.68 -6.38
CA ASP A 26 -5.81 1.65 -5.31
C ASP A 26 -4.63 1.23 -4.43
N TYR A 27 -4.07 2.18 -3.70
CA TYR A 27 -2.98 2.01 -2.75
C TYR A 27 -3.49 1.66 -1.36
N VAL A 28 -2.85 0.66 -0.73
CA VAL A 28 -3.05 0.33 0.69
C VAL A 28 -2.66 1.52 1.55
N THR A 29 -3.55 1.89 2.48
CA THR A 29 -3.47 3.10 3.28
C THR A 29 -3.56 2.77 4.76
N ALA A 30 -2.69 3.38 5.57
CA ALA A 30 -2.72 3.36 7.03
C ALA A 30 -3.66 4.46 7.56
N GLU A 31 -4.98 4.23 7.41
CA GLU A 31 -6.03 5.14 7.89
C GLU A 31 -5.92 5.39 9.41
N ASN A 32 -6.43 6.54 9.85
CA ASN A 32 -6.47 6.91 11.27
C ASN A 32 -5.10 6.74 11.98
N ALA A 33 -4.03 7.13 11.29
CA ALA A 33 -2.65 6.97 11.75
C ALA A 33 -2.27 5.52 12.13
N GLY A 34 -2.83 4.54 11.43
CA GLY A 34 -2.60 3.11 11.65
C GLY A 34 -3.39 2.50 12.81
N ALA A 35 -4.34 3.24 13.41
CA ALA A 35 -5.24 2.70 14.42
C ALA A 35 -6.36 1.83 13.81
N ASP A 36 -6.67 2.04 12.54
CA ASP A 36 -7.67 1.27 11.79
C ASP A 36 -7.00 0.20 10.90
N PRO A 37 -7.75 -0.80 10.40
CA PRO A 37 -7.23 -1.75 9.43
C PRO A 37 -6.66 -1.06 8.18
N LEU A 38 -5.65 -1.69 7.58
CA LEU A 38 -5.11 -1.23 6.30
C LEU A 38 -6.12 -1.45 5.18
N ILE A 39 -6.42 -0.40 4.40
CA ILE A 39 -7.45 -0.44 3.34
C ILE A 39 -6.87 0.12 2.04
N ALA A 40 -7.11 -0.55 0.91
CA ALA A 40 -6.78 -0.02 -0.41
C ALA A 40 -7.89 0.89 -0.93
N ASN A 41 -7.81 2.20 -0.67
CA ASN A 41 -8.85 3.19 -1.02
C ASN A 41 -8.28 4.57 -1.42
N ARG A 42 -7.02 4.63 -1.84
CA ARG A 42 -6.38 5.87 -2.31
C ARG A 42 -5.85 5.71 -3.72
N THR A 43 -6.04 6.73 -4.54
CA THR A 43 -5.63 6.74 -5.95
C THR A 43 -4.23 7.32 -6.17
N ALA A 44 -3.60 7.85 -5.13
CA ALA A 44 -2.26 8.43 -5.14
C ALA A 44 -1.50 8.04 -3.87
N ILE A 45 -0.17 8.06 -3.95
CA ILE A 45 0.73 7.83 -2.82
C ILE A 45 0.96 9.16 -2.10
N GLY A 46 0.75 9.14 -0.79
CA GLY A 46 1.19 10.13 0.15
C GLY A 46 1.66 9.48 1.45
N PRO A 47 1.76 10.25 2.55
CA PRO A 47 2.39 9.79 3.78
C PRO A 47 1.74 8.56 4.44
N TRP A 48 0.50 8.23 4.09
CA TRP A 48 -0.24 7.11 4.68
C TRP A 48 -0.18 5.84 3.81
N GLU A 49 0.36 5.94 2.59
CA GLU A 49 0.52 4.83 1.65
C GLU A 49 1.98 4.38 1.52
N GLU A 50 2.86 4.94 2.35
CA GLU A 50 4.29 4.67 2.42
C GLU A 50 4.58 3.78 3.64
N PHE A 51 5.32 2.69 3.41
CA PHE A 51 5.66 1.70 4.43
C PHE A 51 7.15 1.36 4.39
N ASP A 52 7.73 1.05 5.55
CA ASP A 52 9.08 0.48 5.61
C ASP A 52 9.03 -1.03 5.30
N LEU A 53 9.79 -1.47 4.30
CA LEU A 53 9.96 -2.89 4.01
C LEU A 53 11.12 -3.47 4.83
N ILE A 54 10.79 -4.20 5.91
CA ILE A 54 11.76 -4.86 6.76
C ILE A 54 12.00 -6.30 6.29
N ASN A 55 13.26 -6.64 6.00
CA ASN A 55 13.68 -8.03 5.78
C ASN A 55 14.09 -8.65 7.12
N GLY A 56 13.42 -9.74 7.51
CA GLY A 56 13.71 -10.51 8.73
C GLY A 56 14.72 -11.63 8.51
#